data_AF-A0A925MWU1-F1
#
_entry.id   AF-A0A925MWU1-F1
#
_cell.length_a   1.000
_cell.length_b   1.000
_cell.length_c   1.000
_cell.angle_alpha   90.00
_cell.angle_beta   90.00
_cell.angle_gamma   90.00
#
_symmetry.space_group_name_H-M   'P 1'
#
loop_
_entity.id
_entity.type
_entity.pdbx_description
1 polymer ?
#
loop_
_entity_poly.entity_id
_entity_poly.type
_entity_poly.pdbx_seq_one_letter_code
_entity_poly.pdbx_strand_id
1 'polypeptide(L)'
;MLTGLSIRDVVLIEALDLEFASGLSALTGETGAGKSILLDALGLALGLRADSGLVRQGAERAVVSATFDVPPSHPVAALVTESGLDAEPGETLILRRIVKADGGSRASVNDQPASVALLREIGALLVEIHGQHDDRGLLNPRGHRALLDAFGR
;
A
#
# COMPACT_ATOMS: atom_id res chain seq x y z
N MET A 1 -9.92 -5.78 -0.42
CA MET A 1 -9.05 -6.73 0.29
C MET A 1 -7.73 -6.82 -0.45
N LEU A 2 -6.60 -6.79 0.26
CA LEU A 2 -5.29 -7.09 -0.34
C LEU A 2 -5.26 -8.56 -0.77
N THR A 3 -5.02 -8.83 -2.05
CA THR A 3 -4.98 -10.18 -2.63
C THR A 3 -3.59 -10.57 -3.08
N GLY A 4 -2.71 -9.61 -3.36
CA GLY A 4 -1.34 -9.89 -3.77
C GLY A 4 -0.35 -8.79 -3.41
N LEU A 5 0.90 -9.19 -3.15
CA LEU A 5 2.04 -8.30 -2.96
C LEU A 5 3.24 -8.84 -3.73
N SER A 6 3.71 -8.07 -4.71
CA SER A 6 4.88 -8.38 -5.51
C SER A 6 6.00 -7.39 -5.19
N ILE A 7 7.17 -7.90 -4.83
CA ILE A 7 8.34 -7.12 -4.41
C ILE A 7 9.53 -7.53 -5.27
N ARG A 8 10.26 -6.54 -5.78
CA ARG A 8 11.53 -6.72 -6.50
C ARG A 8 12.57 -5.74 -5.96
N ASP A 9 13.75 -6.25 -5.67
CA ASP A 9 14.94 -5.48 -5.28
C ASP A 9 14.75 -4.52 -4.10
N VAL A 10 14.05 -4.98 -3.05
CA VAL A 10 13.86 -4.21 -1.80
C VAL A 10 14.73 -4.79 -0.69
N VAL A 11 15.68 -4.01 -0.18
CA VAL A 11 16.57 -4.36 0.95
C VAL A 11 17.28 -5.70 0.71
N LEU A 12 16.80 -6.80 1.30
CA LEU A 12 17.36 -8.16 1.13
C LEU A 12 16.59 -8.99 0.10
N ILE A 13 15.41 -8.55 -0.32
CA ILE A 13 14.51 -9.27 -1.22
C ILE A 13 14.90 -8.96 -2.68
N GLU A 14 15.35 -9.98 -3.40
CA GLU A 14 15.53 -9.90 -4.85
C GLU A 14 14.18 -10.02 -5.57
N ALA A 15 13.43 -11.08 -5.26
CA ALA A 15 12.06 -11.26 -5.74
C ALA A 15 11.21 -11.98 -4.69
N LEU A 16 9.99 -11.51 -4.51
CA LEU A 16 8.98 -12.14 -3.67
C LEU A 16 7.59 -11.86 -4.26
N ASP A 17 6.77 -12.89 -4.36
CA ASP A 17 5.36 -12.77 -4.69
C ASP A 17 4.55 -13.48 -3.61
N LEU A 18 3.62 -12.75 -3.00
CA LEU A 18 2.72 -13.25 -1.97
C LEU A 18 1.28 -13.14 -2.45
N GLU A 19 0.52 -14.20 -2.25
CA GLU A 19 -0.93 -14.24 -2.42
C GLU A 19 -1.60 -14.28 -1.05
N PHE A 20 -2.65 -13.48 -0.87
CA PHE A 20 -3.39 -13.37 0.38
C PHE A 20 -4.80 -13.92 0.23
N ALA A 21 -5.17 -14.82 1.14
CA ALA A 21 -6.54 -15.29 1.28
C ALA A 21 -7.33 -14.41 2.26
N SER A 22 -8.66 -14.43 2.14
CA SER A 22 -9.54 -13.66 3.01
C SER A 22 -9.47 -14.13 4.46
N GLY A 23 -9.61 -13.20 5.40
CA GLY A 23 -9.60 -13.49 6.83
C GLY A 23 -8.25 -13.15 7.45
N LEU A 24 -7.73 -14.04 8.29
CA LEU A 24 -6.51 -13.82 9.05
C LEU A 24 -5.31 -14.48 8.35
N SER A 25 -4.34 -13.65 7.96
CA SER A 25 -3.02 -14.13 7.53
C SER A 25 -2.00 -13.87 8.64
N ALA A 26 -1.28 -14.91 9.06
CA ALA A 26 -0.23 -14.82 10.07
C ALA A 26 1.14 -14.98 9.40
N LEU A 27 1.99 -13.95 9.51
CA LEU A 27 3.36 -14.01 9.04
C LEU A 27 4.30 -14.32 10.21
N THR A 28 5.00 -15.45 10.10
CA THR A 28 5.96 -15.94 11.12
C THR A 28 7.38 -15.97 10.55
N GLY A 29 8.38 -15.89 11.42
CA GLY A 29 9.78 -16.01 11.03
C GLY A 29 10.70 -16.09 12.24
N GLU A 30 11.99 -16.33 11.99
CA GLU A 30 13.02 -16.41 13.04
C GLU A 30 13.39 -15.02 13.58
N THR A 31 13.46 -14.03 12.69
CA THR A 31 13.76 -12.63 13.03
C THR A 31 12.63 -11.71 12.58
N GLY A 32 12.39 -10.63 13.34
CA GLY A 32 11.37 -9.62 13.00
C GLY A 32 11.70 -8.81 11.74
N ALA A 33 12.94 -8.90 11.22
CA ALA A 33 13.41 -8.12 10.08
C ALA A 33 12.62 -8.40 8.80
N GLY A 34 12.31 -9.66 8.50
CA GLY A 34 11.53 -10.02 7.29
C GLY A 34 10.11 -9.44 7.31
N LYS A 35 9.47 -9.44 8.48
CA LYS A 35 8.16 -8.82 8.67
C LYS A 35 8.22 -7.31 8.48
N SER A 36 9.22 -6.63 9.05
CA SER A 36 9.37 -5.18 8.88
C SER A 36 9.62 -4.81 7.42
N ILE A 37 10.50 -5.52 6.72
CA ILE A 37 10.76 -5.28 5.28
C ILE A 37 9.48 -5.42 4.46
N LEU A 38 8.63 -6.41 4.76
CA LEU A 38 7.35 -6.60 4.08
C LEU A 38 6.36 -5.45 4.35
N LEU A 39 6.29 -4.97 5.59
CA LEU A 39 5.45 -3.83 5.93
C LEU A 39 5.97 -2.53 5.29
N ASP A 40 7.28 -2.34 5.23
CA ASP A 40 7.91 -1.20 4.56
C ASP A 40 7.62 -1.23 3.04
N ALA A 41 7.73 -2.40 2.42
CA ALA A 41 7.40 -2.60 1.01
C ALA A 41 5.91 -2.33 0.73
N LEU A 42 4.99 -2.88 1.54
CA LEU A 42 3.57 -2.59 1.43
C LEU A 42 3.29 -1.09 1.62
N GLY A 43 3.89 -0.47 2.62
CA GLY A 43 3.83 0.98 2.85
C GLY A 43 4.29 1.78 1.64
N LEU A 44 5.37 1.34 0.98
CA LEU A 44 5.89 1.97 -0.23
C LEU A 44 4.87 1.93 -1.38
N ALA A 45 4.18 0.81 -1.60
CA ALA A 45 3.10 0.69 -2.59
C ALA A 45 1.89 1.58 -2.25
N LEU A 46 1.64 1.84 -0.96
CA LEU A 46 0.57 2.69 -0.44
C LEU A 46 0.94 4.19 -0.38
N GLY A 47 2.07 4.60 -0.98
CA GLY A 47 2.46 6.02 -1.01
C GLY A 47 3.03 6.56 0.31
N LEU A 48 3.50 5.68 1.20
CA LEU A 48 4.39 6.10 2.28
C LEU A 48 5.72 6.61 1.71
N ARG A 49 6.47 7.34 2.55
CA ARG A 49 7.71 7.97 2.13
C ARG A 49 8.70 6.89 1.67
N ALA A 50 9.21 7.06 0.46
CA ALA A 50 10.28 6.24 -0.08
C ALA A 50 11.64 6.77 0.41
N ASP A 51 12.52 5.85 0.81
CA ASP A 51 13.95 6.10 1.00
C ASP A 51 14.70 5.31 -0.08
N SER A 52 15.72 5.91 -0.71
CA SER A 52 16.58 5.19 -1.65
C SER A 52 17.37 4.08 -0.95
N GLY A 53 17.54 4.15 0.36
CA GLY A 53 18.08 3.07 1.19
C GLY A 53 17.24 1.78 1.18
N LEU A 54 15.98 1.83 0.69
CA LEU A 54 15.17 0.64 0.47
C LEU A 54 15.57 -0.14 -0.79
N VAL A 55 16.30 0.48 -1.72
CA VAL A 55 16.78 -0.21 -2.92
C VAL A 55 17.87 -1.18 -2.52
N ARG A 56 17.71 -2.45 -2.90
CA ARG A 56 18.71 -3.50 -2.64
C ARG A 56 20.08 -3.09 -3.19
N GLN A 57 21.14 -3.36 -2.43
CA GLN A 57 22.50 -3.04 -2.86
C GLN A 57 22.83 -3.72 -4.20
N GLY A 58 23.36 -2.93 -5.14
CA GLY A 58 23.69 -3.38 -6.49
C GLY A 58 22.53 -3.36 -7.48
N ALA A 59 21.30 -3.06 -7.04
CA ALA A 59 20.15 -2.87 -7.93
C ALA A 59 19.98 -1.40 -8.35
N GLU A 60 19.48 -1.17 -9.56
CA GLU A 60 19.20 0.19 -10.05
C GLU A 60 17.91 0.78 -9.48
N ARG A 61 16.96 -0.09 -9.10
CA ARG A 61 15.64 0.29 -8.61
C ARG A 61 14.98 -0.82 -7.81
N ALA A 62 14.12 -0.43 -6.88
CA ALA A 62 13.14 -1.28 -6.23
C ALA A 62 11.76 -1.10 -6.89
N VAL A 63 10.98 -2.18 -6.97
CA VAL A 63 9.61 -2.17 -7.46
C VAL A 63 8.71 -2.90 -6.48
N VAL A 64 7.61 -2.28 -6.07
CA VAL A 64 6.58 -2.94 -5.26
C VAL A 64 5.22 -2.72 -5.88
N SER A 65 4.43 -3.79 -5.98
CA SER A 65 3.05 -3.76 -6.45
C SER A 65 2.13 -4.44 -5.43
N ALA A 66 1.06 -3.77 -5.04
CA ALA A 66 0.01 -4.30 -4.16
C ALA A 66 -1.30 -4.38 -4.95
N THR A 67 -1.94 -5.54 -4.88
CA THR A 67 -3.17 -5.86 -5.63
C THR A 67 -4.35 -5.96 -4.68
N PHE A 68 -5.46 -5.32 -5.04
CA PHE A 68 -6.64 -5.23 -4.21
C PHE A 68 -7.90 -5.58 -5.00
N ASP A 69 -8.69 -6.50 -4.45
CA ASP A 69 -10.06 -6.72 -4.90
C ASP A 69 -11.01 -5.93 -4.02
N VAL A 70 -11.75 -5.01 -4.62
CA VAL A 70 -12.57 -4.05 -3.89
C VAL A 70 -14.00 -4.09 -4.43
N PRO A 71 -15.03 -4.15 -3.57
CA PRO A 71 -16.41 -4.16 -4.06
C PRO A 71 -16.73 -2.83 -4.78
N PRO A 72 -17.62 -2.85 -5.79
CA PRO A 72 -18.00 -1.64 -6.54
C PRO A 72 -18.54 -0.50 -5.67
N SER A 73 -19.13 -0.81 -4.52
CA SER A 73 -19.70 0.15 -3.57
C SER A 73 -18.67 0.83 -2.67
N HIS A 74 -17.39 0.44 -2.73
CA HIS A 74 -16.36 1.00 -1.88
C HIS A 74 -16.02 2.45 -2.29
N PRO A 75 -15.77 3.36 -1.33
CA PRO A 75 -15.50 4.78 -1.61
C PRO A 75 -14.28 5.02 -2.51
N VAL A 76 -13.35 4.06 -2.58
CA VAL A 76 -12.18 4.16 -3.47
C VAL A 76 -12.58 4.25 -4.95
N ALA A 77 -13.71 3.67 -5.36
CA ALA A 77 -14.15 3.69 -6.75
C ALA A 77 -14.45 5.12 -7.22
N ALA A 78 -15.07 5.93 -6.35
CA ALA A 78 -15.30 7.35 -6.62
C ALA A 78 -13.98 8.11 -6.74
N LEU A 79 -13.04 7.90 -5.80
CA LEU A 79 -11.72 8.55 -5.83
C LEU A 79 -10.93 8.23 -7.12
N VAL A 80 -10.94 6.97 -7.54
CA VAL A 80 -10.26 6.52 -8.78
C VAL A 80 -10.88 7.20 -10.01
N THR A 81 -12.21 7.24 -10.08
CA THR A 81 -12.95 7.90 -11.17
C THR A 81 -12.67 9.41 -11.21
N GLU A 82 -12.75 10.09 -10.05
CA GLU A 82 -12.50 11.53 -9.91
C GLU A 82 -11.05 11.91 -10.26
N SER A 83 -10.12 10.98 -10.08
CA SER A 83 -8.71 11.16 -10.43
C SER A 83 -8.42 10.99 -11.93
N GLY A 84 -9.43 10.66 -12.73
CA GLY A 84 -9.31 10.45 -14.18
C GLY A 84 -8.59 9.16 -14.56
N LEU A 85 -8.59 8.16 -13.67
CA LEU A 85 -8.07 6.83 -13.97
C LEU A 85 -9.15 6.00 -14.66
N ASP A 86 -8.80 5.38 -15.77
CA ASP A 86 -9.68 4.45 -16.47
C ASP A 86 -9.72 3.10 -15.72
N ALA A 87 -10.61 2.97 -14.76
CA ALA A 87 -10.87 1.72 -14.03
C ALA A 87 -12.36 1.63 -13.65
N GLU A 88 -12.97 0.48 -13.91
CA GLU A 88 -14.40 0.27 -13.64
C GLU A 88 -14.65 -0.04 -12.15
N PRO A 89 -15.80 0.35 -11.57
CA PRO A 89 -16.15 -0.05 -10.21
C PRO A 89 -16.18 -1.58 -10.05
N GLY A 90 -15.37 -2.10 -9.13
CA GLY A 90 -15.23 -3.54 -8.89
C GLY A 90 -14.08 -4.20 -9.64
N GLU A 91 -13.39 -3.46 -10.51
CA GLU A 91 -12.14 -3.91 -11.12
C GLU A 91 -11.04 -4.03 -10.05
N THR A 92 -10.15 -5.01 -10.24
CA THR A 92 -8.98 -5.17 -9.40
C THR A 92 -8.07 -3.94 -9.50
N LEU A 93 -7.68 -3.39 -8.35
CA LEU A 93 -6.78 -2.25 -8.26
C LEU A 93 -5.35 -2.70 -8.00
N ILE A 94 -4.42 -2.26 -8.84
CA ILE A 94 -2.99 -2.53 -8.73
C ILE A 94 -2.28 -1.22 -8.46
N LEU A 95 -1.82 -1.04 -7.22
CA LEU A 95 -0.97 0.08 -6.82
C LEU A 95 0.49 -0.32 -6.99
N ARG A 96 1.25 0.43 -7.78
CA ARG A 96 2.66 0.14 -8.03
C ARG A 96 3.54 1.35 -7.79
N ARG A 97 4.66 1.11 -7.11
CA ARG A 97 5.69 2.09 -6.78
C ARG A 97 7.04 1.61 -7.27
N ILE A 98 7.77 2.49 -7.95
CA ILE A 98 9.16 2.27 -8.37
C ILE A 98 10.02 3.33 -7.69
N VAL A 99 11.10 2.91 -7.04
CA VAL A 99 12.10 3.79 -6.41
C VAL A 99 13.44 3.45 -7.02
N LYS A 100 14.15 4.45 -7.53
CA LYS A 100 15.48 4.29 -8.10
C LYS A 100 16.54 4.55 -7.04
N ALA A 101 17.70 3.92 -7.20
CA ALA A 101 18.86 4.15 -6.34
C ALA A 101 19.34 5.61 -6.38
N ASP A 102 19.09 6.31 -7.50
CA ASP A 102 19.40 7.74 -7.70
C ASP A 102 18.43 8.71 -6.99
N GLY A 103 17.42 8.20 -6.28
CA GLY A 103 16.41 8.99 -5.57
C GLY A 103 15.16 9.32 -6.39
N GLY A 104 15.15 9.00 -7.69
CA GLY A 104 13.95 9.12 -8.53
C GLY A 104 12.86 8.15 -8.11
N SER A 105 11.59 8.54 -8.26
CA SER A 105 10.48 7.63 -7.97
C SER A 105 9.29 7.86 -8.88
N ARG A 106 8.59 6.76 -9.22
CA ARG A 106 7.40 6.74 -10.07
C ARG A 106 6.31 5.94 -9.39
N ALA A 107 5.06 6.35 -9.59
CA ALA A 107 3.88 5.66 -9.10
C ALA A 107 2.90 5.45 -10.25
N SER A 108 2.15 4.36 -10.16
CA SER A 108 1.08 4.05 -11.10
C SER A 108 -0.05 3.30 -10.41
N VAL A 109 -1.27 3.48 -10.93
CA VAL A 109 -2.47 2.70 -10.58
C VAL A 109 -2.97 2.07 -11.87
N ASN A 110 -3.18 0.75 -11.90
CA ASN A 110 -3.63 0.01 -13.10
C ASN A 110 -2.84 0.39 -14.37
N ASP A 111 -1.50 0.36 -14.27
CA ASP A 111 -0.56 0.77 -15.31
C ASP A 111 -0.61 2.23 -15.77
N GLN A 112 -1.53 3.04 -15.25
CA GLN A 112 -1.63 4.46 -15.53
C GLN A 112 -0.75 5.28 -14.56
N PRO A 113 -0.01 6.29 -15.03
CA PRO A 113 0.79 7.15 -14.17
C PRO A 113 -0.04 7.84 -13.09
N ALA A 114 0.44 7.81 -11.85
CA ALA A 114 -0.26 8.41 -10.71
C ALA A 114 0.71 9.20 -9.82
N SER A 115 0.16 10.14 -9.05
CA SER A 115 0.93 10.85 -8.03
C SER A 115 1.09 10.01 -6.76
N VAL A 116 2.11 10.30 -5.96
CA VAL A 116 2.28 9.69 -4.63
C VAL A 116 1.14 10.05 -3.69
N ALA A 117 0.63 11.27 -3.82
CA ALA A 117 -0.50 11.75 -3.03
C ALA A 117 -1.73 10.88 -3.31
N LEU A 118 -2.01 10.57 -4.58
CA LEU A 118 -3.12 9.71 -4.95
C LEU A 118 -2.96 8.29 -4.40
N LEU A 119 -1.76 7.68 -4.50
CA LEU A 119 -1.49 6.38 -3.87
C LEU A 119 -1.75 6.40 -2.37
N ARG A 120 -1.40 7.50 -1.69
CA ARG A 120 -1.63 7.68 -0.25
C ARG A 120 -3.11 7.81 0.09
N GLU A 121 -3.87 8.54 -0.72
CA GLU A 121 -5.32 8.71 -0.54
C GLU A 121 -6.05 7.38 -0.77
N ILE A 122 -5.74 6.67 -1.85
CA ILE A 122 -6.27 5.33 -2.10
C ILE A 122 -5.84 4.37 -0.99
N GLY A 123 -4.57 4.36 -0.62
CA GLY A 123 -4.03 3.48 0.40
C GLY A 123 -4.71 3.67 1.77
N ALA A 124 -5.02 4.91 2.15
CA ALA A 124 -5.73 5.22 3.38
C ALA A 124 -7.19 4.72 3.41
N LEU A 125 -7.81 4.52 2.24
CA LEU A 125 -9.14 3.91 2.13
C LEU A 125 -9.08 2.37 2.15
N LEU A 126 -7.95 1.78 1.74
CA LEU A 126 -7.83 0.33 1.53
C LEU A 126 -7.17 -0.41 2.68
N VAL A 127 -6.23 0.24 3.38
CA VAL A 127 -5.38 -0.40 4.38
C VAL A 127 -5.18 0.52 5.58
N GLU A 128 -5.42 -0.02 6.77
CA GLU A 128 -4.97 0.55 8.03
C GLU A 128 -3.77 -0.27 8.53
N ILE A 129 -2.60 0.37 8.69
CA ILE A 129 -1.38 -0.28 9.19
C ILE A 129 -1.22 0.12 10.65
N HIS A 130 -1.09 -0.89 11.52
CA HIS A 130 -0.79 -0.69 12.93
C HIS A 130 0.64 -1.12 13.27
N GLY A 131 1.46 -0.18 13.74
CA GLY A 131 2.86 -0.41 14.09
C GLY A 131 3.32 0.28 15.38
N GLN A 132 4.62 0.17 15.69
CA GLN A 132 5.19 0.76 16.91
C GLN A 132 5.32 2.29 16.88
N HIS A 133 5.04 2.94 15.75
CA HIS A 133 5.14 4.39 15.53
C HIS A 133 3.82 5.01 15.04
N ASP A 134 2.68 4.50 15.51
CA ASP A 134 1.34 4.92 15.05
C ASP A 134 0.91 6.29 15.58
N ASP A 135 0.98 7.30 14.72
CA ASP A 135 0.20 8.55 14.84
C ASP A 135 -1.10 8.51 13.99
N ARG A 136 -1.37 7.40 13.28
CA ARG A 136 -2.44 7.28 12.29
C ARG A 136 -3.29 6.03 12.54
N GLY A 137 -4.61 6.20 12.50
CA GLY A 137 -5.60 5.16 12.77
C GLY A 137 -6.55 5.55 13.90
N LEU A 138 -6.98 4.59 14.72
CA LEU A 138 -7.83 4.81 15.90
C LEU A 138 -7.28 5.82 16.93
N LEU A 139 -5.99 6.16 16.88
CA LEU A 139 -5.40 7.17 17.76
C LEU A 139 -5.50 8.59 17.21
N ASN A 140 -5.94 8.78 15.95
CA ASN A 140 -6.09 10.09 15.34
C ASN A 140 -7.39 10.78 15.82
N PRO A 141 -7.32 11.89 16.57
CA PRO A 141 -8.49 12.56 17.12
C PRO A 141 -9.53 13.01 16.07
N ARG A 142 -9.11 13.22 14.82
CA ARG A 142 -10.02 13.63 13.73
C ARG A 142 -11.06 12.56 13.41
N GLY A 143 -10.74 11.27 13.62
CA GLY A 143 -11.66 10.15 13.36
C GLY A 143 -12.60 9.83 14.52
N HIS A 144 -12.28 10.30 15.74
CA HIS A 144 -13.02 9.93 16.96
C HIS A 144 -14.47 10.41 16.95
N ARG A 145 -14.76 11.58 16.37
CA ARG A 145 -16.13 12.10 16.29
C ARG A 145 -17.05 11.19 15.46
N ALA A 146 -16.60 10.79 14.27
CA ALA A 146 -17.37 9.91 13.41
C ALA A 146 -17.61 8.52 14.04
N LEU A 147 -16.63 8.01 14.81
CA LEU A 147 -16.77 6.76 15.57
C LEU A 147 -17.83 6.88 16.67
N LEU A 148 -17.85 7.99 17.42
CA LEU A 148 -18.86 8.25 18.45
C LEU A 148 -20.26 8.43 17.84
N ASP A 149 -20.36 9.22 16.76
CA ASP A 149 -21.62 9.48 16.05
C ASP A 149 -22.23 8.18 15.49
N ALA A 150 -21.41 7.19 15.12
CA ALA A 150 -21.87 5.89 14.67
C ALA A 150 -22.45 5.01 15.80
N PHE A 151 -22.03 5.22 17.05
CA PHE A 151 -22.51 4.46 18.21
C PHE A 151 -23.81 5.02 18.80
N GLY A 152 -24.02 6.33 18.70
CA GLY A 152 -25.19 7.03 19.26
C GLY A 152 -26.51 6.89 18.49
N ARG A 153 -26.74 5.74 17.84
CA ARG A 153 -28.04 5.43 17.21
C ARG A 153 -29.09 5.02 18.23
#